data_AF-A0A7V2JRJ9-F1
#
_entry.id   AF-A0A7V2JRJ9-F1
#
_cell.length_a   1.000
_cell.length_b   1.000
_cell.length_c   1.000
_cell.angle_alpha   90.00
_cell.angle_beta   90.00
_cell.angle_gamma   90.00
#
_symmetry.space_group_name_H-M   'P 1'
#
loop_
_entity.id
_entity.type
_entity.pdbx_description
1 polymer ?
#
loop_
_entity_poly.entity_id
_entity_poly.type
_entity_poly.pdbx_seq_one_letter_code
_entity_poly.pdbx_strand_id
1 'polypeptide(L)'
;MVFQVPTEKYSGKIEEVTLGTGDNAVIVGGATTLAWHNFEGDIPNQPKIAMEVFDNNPQDWPEAVAKPLADVLGDPVKWAL
;
A
#
# COMPACT_ATOMS: atom_id res chain seq x y z
N MET A 1 22.80 35.99 -4.11
CA MET A 1 23.13 34.65 -3.55
C MET A 1 22.44 33.60 -4.39
N VAL A 2 23.06 32.45 -4.58
CA VAL A 2 22.44 31.28 -5.22
C VAL A 2 21.70 30.50 -4.15
N PHE A 3 20.46 30.11 -4.43
CA PHE A 3 19.64 29.29 -3.53
C PHE A 3 20.16 27.84 -3.51
N GLN A 4 20.15 27.22 -2.34
CA GLN A 4 20.44 25.81 -2.14
C GLN A 4 19.30 25.19 -1.34
N VAL A 5 18.75 24.08 -1.83
CA VAL A 5 17.69 23.34 -1.12
C VAL A 5 18.30 22.72 0.14
N PRO A 6 17.72 22.95 1.33
CA PRO A 6 18.17 22.27 2.54
C PRO A 6 17.84 20.78 2.44
N THR A 7 18.80 19.93 2.80
CA THR A 7 18.64 18.48 2.79
C THR A 7 19.07 17.90 4.13
N GLU A 8 18.36 16.90 4.62
CA GLU A 8 18.72 16.17 5.83
C GLU A 8 19.50 14.88 5.53
N LYS A 9 20.37 14.47 6.46
CA LYS A 9 21.10 13.20 6.36
C LYS A 9 20.48 12.17 7.29
N TYR A 10 19.89 11.14 6.70
CA TYR A 10 19.30 10.03 7.44
C TYR A 10 20.34 8.92 7.66
N SER A 11 20.49 8.46 8.89
CA SER A 11 21.42 7.38 9.26
C SER A 11 20.83 5.97 9.11
N GLY A 12 19.53 5.87 8.77
CA GLY A 12 18.79 4.61 8.69
C GLY A 12 17.88 4.55 7.48
N LYS A 13 17.39 3.33 7.22
CA LYS A 13 16.46 2.97 6.15
C LYS A 13 15.29 2.23 6.79
N ILE A 14 14.08 2.44 6.26
CA ILE A 14 12.93 1.59 6.62
C ILE A 14 13.17 0.20 6.04
N GLU A 15 13.03 -0.83 6.87
CA GLU A 15 13.21 -2.22 6.43
C GLU A 15 12.31 -2.57 5.24
N GLU A 16 12.87 -3.33 4.30
CA GLU A 16 12.10 -3.85 3.17
C GLU A 16 11.45 -5.17 3.55
N VAL A 17 10.14 -5.26 3.33
CA VAL A 17 9.36 -6.45 3.62
C VAL A 17 8.77 -6.98 2.32
N THR A 18 9.02 -8.25 2.05
CA THR A 18 8.42 -8.96 0.91
C THR A 18 7.21 -9.75 1.40
N LEU A 19 6.06 -9.51 0.77
CA LEU A 19 4.79 -10.19 1.00
C LEU A 19 4.50 -11.12 -0.18
N GLY A 20 4.24 -12.40 0.10
CA GLY A 20 4.00 -13.41 -0.94
C GLY A 20 5.28 -13.99 -1.55
N THR A 21 5.14 -14.69 -2.67
CA THR A 21 6.23 -15.39 -3.36
C THR A 21 6.06 -15.33 -4.88
N GLY A 22 7.15 -15.58 -5.61
CA GLY A 22 7.15 -15.61 -7.08
C GLY A 22 6.83 -14.27 -7.72
N ASP A 23 6.24 -14.31 -8.92
CA ASP A 23 5.99 -13.12 -9.75
C ASP A 23 4.95 -12.15 -9.14
N ASN A 24 4.15 -12.61 -8.18
CA ASN A 24 3.14 -11.81 -7.49
C ASN A 24 3.61 -11.27 -6.13
N ALA A 25 4.88 -11.45 -5.77
CA ALA A 25 5.41 -10.91 -4.53
C ALA A 25 5.39 -9.37 -4.55
N VAL A 26 4.96 -8.77 -3.45
CA VAL A 26 4.90 -7.32 -3.29
C VAL A 26 5.91 -6.89 -2.23
N ILE A 27 6.73 -5.90 -2.57
CA ILE A 27 7.72 -5.33 -1.64
C ILE A 27 7.22 -3.97 -1.15
N VAL A 28 7.37 -3.73 0.15
CA VAL A 28 7.07 -2.46 0.83
C VAL A 28 8.25 -1.99 1.67
N GLY A 29 8.26 -0.71 2.02
CA GLY A 29 9.32 -0.12 2.82
C GLY A 29 10.53 0.31 1.97
N GLY A 30 11.71 0.33 2.57
CA GLY A 30 12.95 0.69 1.88
C GLY A 30 13.26 2.18 1.81
N ALA A 31 12.39 3.05 2.32
CA ALA A 31 12.60 4.49 2.28
C ALA A 31 13.82 4.93 3.12
N THR A 32 14.62 5.84 2.60
CA THR A 32 15.78 6.47 3.27
C THR A 32 15.56 7.95 3.55
N THR A 33 14.31 8.40 3.45
CA THR A 33 13.89 9.79 3.60
C THR A 33 12.46 9.86 4.12
N LEU A 34 11.97 11.07 4.43
CA LEU A 34 10.58 11.31 4.76
C LEU A 34 9.65 11.03 3.58
N ALA A 35 8.36 10.81 3.87
CA ALA A 35 7.38 10.51 2.84
C ALA A 35 7.35 11.61 1.76
N TRP A 36 7.53 11.19 0.50
CA TRP A 36 7.58 12.05 -0.70
C TRP A 36 8.76 13.03 -0.81
N HIS A 37 9.79 12.90 0.04
CA HIS A 37 11.00 13.72 -0.01
C HIS A 37 12.08 13.14 -0.94
N ASN A 38 11.69 12.80 -2.18
CA ASN A 38 12.59 12.17 -3.18
C ASN A 38 13.79 13.06 -3.59
N PHE A 39 13.81 14.33 -3.21
CA PHE A 39 14.90 15.25 -3.48
C PHE A 39 16.11 15.05 -2.55
N GLU A 40 15.93 14.36 -1.42
CA GLU A 40 16.97 14.18 -0.39
C GLU A 40 17.15 12.72 0.05
N GLY A 41 16.50 11.77 -0.62
CA GLY A 41 16.72 10.34 -0.44
C GLY A 41 15.80 9.50 -1.33
N ASP A 42 15.82 8.19 -1.14
CA ASP A 42 15.14 7.22 -2.00
C ASP A 42 13.87 6.69 -1.34
N ILE A 43 12.82 6.53 -2.14
CA ILE A 43 11.58 5.81 -1.79
C ILE A 43 11.37 4.74 -2.85
N PRO A 44 12.07 3.58 -2.76
CA PRO A 44 12.10 2.59 -3.84
C PRO A 44 10.76 1.88 -4.05
N ASN A 45 9.96 1.75 -2.98
CA ASN A 45 8.67 1.08 -3.03
C ASN A 45 7.54 2.08 -2.73
N GLN A 46 6.60 2.18 -3.65
CA GLN A 46 5.40 3.00 -3.45
C GLN A 46 4.48 2.40 -2.37
N PRO A 47 3.68 3.22 -1.66
CA PRO A 47 2.61 2.72 -0.79
C PRO A 47 1.69 1.77 -1.56
N LYS A 48 1.22 0.72 -0.87
CA LYS A 48 0.34 -0.30 -1.44
C LYS A 48 -1.03 -0.23 -0.79
N ILE A 49 -2.06 -0.54 -1.56
CA ILE A 49 -3.45 -0.60 -1.09
C ILE A 49 -3.92 -2.03 -1.28
N ALA A 50 -4.52 -2.59 -0.24
CA ALA A 50 -5.25 -3.85 -0.29
C ALA A 50 -6.72 -3.57 0.04
N MET A 51 -7.62 -4.41 -0.47
CA MET A 51 -9.04 -4.37 -0.15
C MET A 51 -9.39 -5.55 0.74
N GLU A 52 -10.29 -5.35 1.70
CA GLU A 52 -10.80 -6.42 2.54
C GLU A 52 -11.72 -7.34 1.72
N VAL A 53 -11.63 -8.64 2.00
CA VAL A 53 -12.52 -9.69 1.47
C VAL A 53 -12.92 -10.55 2.65
N PHE A 54 -14.22 -10.66 2.89
CA PHE A 54 -14.74 -11.45 4.01
C PHE A 54 -15.01 -12.88 3.56
N ASP A 55 -14.89 -13.83 4.48
CA ASP A 55 -15.23 -15.24 4.27
C ASP A 55 -16.74 -15.52 4.42
N ASN A 56 -17.52 -14.50 4.77
CA ASN A 56 -18.97 -14.50 4.86
C ASN A 56 -19.60 -13.40 4.00
N ASN A 57 -20.93 -13.44 3.87
CA ASN A 57 -21.69 -12.38 3.19
C ASN A 57 -22.19 -11.34 4.22
N PRO A 58 -21.52 -10.17 4.35
CA PRO A 58 -21.88 -9.19 5.36
C PRO A 58 -23.25 -8.56 5.08
N GLN A 59 -24.14 -8.58 6.08
CA GLN A 59 -25.51 -8.03 5.98
C GLN A 59 -25.67 -6.68 6.68
N ASP A 60 -24.67 -6.28 7.47
CA ASP A 60 -24.67 -5.09 8.32
C ASP A 60 -23.87 -3.92 7.72
N TRP A 61 -23.29 -4.12 6.53
CA TRP A 61 -22.51 -3.08 5.86
C TRP A 61 -23.38 -1.93 5.35
N PRO A 62 -22.90 -0.67 5.44
CA PRO A 62 -23.58 0.46 4.83
C PRO A 62 -23.78 0.25 3.32
N GLU A 63 -24.93 0.69 2.79
CA GLU A 63 -25.27 0.50 1.36
C GLU A 63 -24.19 1.07 0.43
N ALA A 64 -23.57 2.20 0.81
CA ALA A 64 -22.50 2.82 0.03
C ALA A 64 -21.28 1.91 -0.17
N VAL A 65 -21.03 0.97 0.74
CA VAL A 65 -19.93 0.01 0.67
C VAL A 65 -20.38 -1.31 0.04
N ALA A 66 -21.58 -1.78 0.38
CA ALA A 66 -22.11 -3.05 -0.12
C ALA A 66 -22.49 -2.98 -1.62
N LYS A 67 -23.05 -1.86 -2.07
CA LYS A 67 -23.60 -1.71 -3.43
C LYS A 67 -22.56 -1.92 -4.55
N PRO A 68 -21.34 -1.38 -4.48
CA PRO A 68 -20.30 -1.68 -5.48
C PRO A 68 -19.86 -3.15 -5.54
N LEU A 69 -20.11 -3.90 -4.47
CA LEU A 69 -19.65 -5.29 -4.30
C LEU A 69 -20.79 -6.31 -4.36
N ALA A 70 -22.02 -5.88 -4.64
CA ALA A 70 -23.23 -6.69 -4.50
C ALA A 70 -23.19 -8.02 -5.28
N ASP A 71 -22.48 -8.05 -6.40
CA ASP A 71 -22.35 -9.24 -7.25
C ASP A 71 -21.35 -10.28 -6.71
N VAL A 72 -20.50 -9.89 -5.74
CA VAL A 72 -19.39 -10.71 -5.23
C VAL A 72 -19.41 -10.95 -3.72
N LEU A 73 -20.22 -10.22 -2.93
CA LEU A 73 -20.26 -10.36 -1.45
C LEU A 73 -20.55 -11.79 -0.95
N GLY A 74 -21.24 -12.62 -1.75
CA GLY A 74 -21.54 -14.01 -1.42
C GLY A 74 -20.47 -15.03 -1.84
N ASP A 75 -19.40 -14.59 -2.52
CA ASP A 75 -18.37 -15.46 -3.08
C ASP A 75 -16.98 -14.83 -2.86
N PRO A 76 -16.28 -15.21 -1.77
CA PRO A 76 -14.98 -14.65 -1.42
C PRO A 76 -13.91 -14.84 -2.49
N VAL A 77 -13.99 -15.92 -3.26
CA VAL A 77 -13.04 -16.19 -4.36
C VAL A 77 -13.28 -15.19 -5.48
N LYS A 78 -14.52 -14.95 -5.89
CA LYS A 78 -14.82 -13.93 -6.92
C LYS A 78 -14.54 -12.51 -6.45
N TRP A 79 -14.75 -12.21 -5.17
CA TRP A 79 -14.47 -10.89 -4.61
C TRP A 79 -12.96 -10.59 -4.61
N ALA A 80 -12.11 -11.59 -4.39
CA ALA A 80 -10.65 -11.40 -4.36
C ALA A 80 -9.98 -11.33 -5.74
N LEU A 81 -10.71 -11.59 -6.84
CA LEU A 81 -10.19 -11.65 -8.21
C LEU A 81 -10.36 -10.32 -8.96
#